data_AF-Q9GL95-F1
#
_entry.id   AF-Q9GL95-F1
#
_cell.length_a   1.000
_cell.length_b   1.000
_cell.length_c   1.000
_cell.angle_alpha   90.00
_cell.angle_beta   90.00
_cell.angle_gamma   90.00
#
_symmetry.space_group_name_H-M   'P 1'
#
loop_
_entity.id
_entity.type
_entity.pdbx_description
1 polymer ?
#
loop_
_entity_poly.entity_id
_entity_poly.type
_entity_poly.pdbx_seq_one_letter_code
_entity_poly.pdbx_strand_id
1 'polypeptide(L)'
;NLPNEADREGYELLCRDNTRRPVDEYERCYLARVPSHAVVARSMGGKEDLIWELLNQAQEHFGRDTTESFQLFSSPHGKDL
;
A
#
# COMPACT_ATOMS: atom_id res chain seq x y z
N ASN A 1 9.57 -2.51 2.31
CA ASN A 1 9.94 -2.44 0.88
C ASN A 1 11.41 -2.10 0.76
N LEU A 2 12.20 -2.94 0.10
CA LEU A 2 13.61 -2.69 -0.13
C LEU A 2 13.74 -1.45 -1.03
N PRO A 3 14.40 -0.37 -0.57
CA PRO A 3 14.42 0.91 -1.28
C PRO A 3 15.25 0.87 -2.57
N ASN A 4 16.20 -0.08 -2.67
CA ASN A 4 16.96 -0.35 -3.88
C ASN A 4 16.56 -1.72 -4.44
N GLU A 5 16.36 -1.79 -5.76
CA GLU A 5 16.00 -3.04 -6.45
C GLU A 5 17.13 -4.08 -6.38
N ALA A 6 18.40 -3.64 -6.41
CA ALA A 6 19.55 -4.53 -6.26
C ALA A 6 19.58 -5.24 -4.90
N ASP A 7 19.04 -4.62 -3.85
CA ASP A 7 19.01 -5.24 -2.52
C ASP A 7 18.08 -6.45 -2.47
N ARG A 8 17.14 -6.58 -3.42
CA ARG A 8 16.19 -7.71 -3.51
C ARG A 8 16.90 -9.05 -3.64
N GLU A 9 18.06 -9.09 -4.28
CA GLU A 9 18.87 -10.31 -4.45
C GLU A 9 19.41 -10.84 -3.12
N GLY A 10 19.52 -9.99 -2.08
CA GLY A 10 19.98 -10.36 -0.75
C GLY A 10 18.93 -11.01 0.15
N TYR A 11 17.68 -11.17 -0.32
CA TYR A 11 16.56 -11.67 0.47
C TYR A 11 15.76 -12.75 -0.27
N GLU A 12 15.12 -13.63 0.50
CA GLU A 12 14.26 -14.71 -0.02
C GLU A 12 12.93 -14.75 0.76
N LEU A 13 11.88 -15.26 0.12
CA LEU A 13 10.61 -15.59 0.74
C LEU A 13 10.62 -17.01 1.29
N LEU A 14 9.93 -17.21 2.41
CA LEU A 14 9.65 -18.53 2.96
C LEU A 14 8.31 -19.04 2.41
N CYS A 15 8.34 -20.21 1.78
CA CYS A 15 7.16 -20.81 1.17
C CYS A 15 6.53 -21.87 2.08
N ARG A 16 5.23 -22.08 1.94
CA ARG A 16 4.46 -23.05 2.77
C ARG A 16 4.85 -24.51 2.51
N ASP A 17 5.49 -24.78 1.37
CA ASP A 17 6.02 -26.09 0.98
C ASP A 17 7.45 -26.34 1.51
N ASN A 18 7.91 -25.52 2.47
CA ASN A 18 9.26 -25.53 3.03
C ASN A 18 10.38 -25.22 2.02
N THR A 19 10.05 -24.63 0.86
CA THR A 19 11.04 -24.09 -0.08
C THR A 19 11.27 -22.60 0.15
N ARG A 20 12.26 -22.04 -0.56
CA ARG A 20 12.52 -20.59 -0.62
C ARG A 20 12.44 -20.11 -2.06
N ARG A 21 12.04 -18.86 -2.25
CA ARG A 21 11.94 -18.23 -3.58
C ARG A 21 12.37 -16.76 -3.55
N PRO A 22 12.75 -16.19 -4.70
CA PRO A 22 12.99 -14.75 -4.85
C PRO A 22 11.80 -13.88 -4.37
N VAL A 23 12.10 -12.64 -3.92
CA VAL A 23 11.09 -11.72 -3.34
C VAL A 23 10.02 -11.24 -4.33
N ASP A 24 10.27 -11.34 -5.63
CA ASP A 24 9.34 -11.02 -6.71
C ASP A 24 8.37 -12.17 -7.03
N GLU A 25 8.62 -13.40 -6.57
CA GLU A 25 7.71 -14.55 -6.73
C GLU A 25 6.60 -14.62 -5.65
N TYR A 26 6.28 -13.49 -5.01
CA TYR A 26 5.30 -13.41 -3.91
C TYR A 26 3.90 -13.90 -4.29
N GLU A 27 3.52 -13.88 -5.57
CA GLU A 27 2.22 -14.41 -6.01
C GLU A 27 2.10 -15.92 -5.89
N ARG A 28 3.25 -16.63 -5.96
CA ARG A 28 3.35 -18.09 -5.89
C ARG A 28 3.88 -18.57 -4.53
N CYS A 29 4.58 -17.72 -3.79
CA CYS A 29 5.11 -18.00 -2.47
C CYS A 29 4.76 -16.90 -1.47
N TYR A 30 3.73 -17.17 -0.68
CA TYR A 30 3.18 -16.28 0.34
C TYR A 30 2.54 -17.11 1.46
N LEU A 31 2.32 -16.47 2.62
CA LEU A 31 1.68 -17.12 3.77
C LEU A 31 0.15 -17.13 3.62
N ALA A 32 -0.44 -15.97 3.34
CA ALA A 32 -1.86 -15.79 3.05
C ALA A 32 -2.08 -14.56 2.16
N ARG A 33 -3.25 -14.47 1.54
CA ARG A 33 -3.73 -13.23 0.89
C ARG A 33 -4.64 -12.51 1.88
N VAL A 34 -4.43 -11.21 2.07
CA VAL A 34 -5.20 -10.38 2.99
C VAL A 34 -5.87 -9.23 2.23
N PRO A 35 -7.03 -8.73 2.69
CA PRO A 35 -7.63 -7.53 2.13
C PRO A 35 -6.73 -6.30 2.30
N SER A 36 -6.89 -5.32 1.41
CA SER A 36 -6.24 -4.00 1.56
C SER A 36 -6.69 -3.30 2.84
N HIS A 37 -5.88 -2.35 3.32
CA HIS A 37 -6.30 -1.43 4.38
C HIS A 37 -7.55 -0.65 3.97
N ALA A 38 -8.40 -0.33 4.94
CA ALA A 38 -9.65 0.37 4.72
C ALA A 38 -9.78 1.59 5.65
N VAL A 39 -10.38 2.66 5.14
CA VAL A 39 -10.84 3.78 5.95
C VAL A 39 -12.14 3.37 6.64
N VAL A 40 -12.20 3.58 7.95
CA VAL A 40 -13.37 3.23 8.77
C VAL A 40 -14.10 4.49 9.22
N ALA A 41 -15.42 4.41 9.29
CA ALA A 41 -16.29 5.44 9.82
C ALA A 41 -17.16 4.89 10.96
N ARG A 42 -17.79 5.77 11.73
CA ARG A 42 -18.77 5.34 12.74
C ARG A 42 -19.96 4.68 12.06
N SER A 43 -20.54 3.67 12.71
CA SER A 43 -21.70 2.95 12.19
C SER A 43 -22.98 3.78 12.10
N MET A 44 -23.11 4.83 12.92
CA MET A 44 -24.25 5.77 12.89
C MET A 44 -23.73 7.20 12.85
N GLY A 45 -24.21 7.99 11.88
CA GLY A 45 -23.75 9.37 11.68
C GLY A 45 -22.24 9.45 11.36
N GLY A 46 -21.74 8.51 10.56
CA GLY A 46 -20.33 8.35 10.21
C GLY A 46 -19.82 9.37 9.21
N LYS A 47 -20.71 9.98 8.43
CA LYS A 47 -20.38 10.87 7.31
C LYS A 47 -19.57 10.15 6.22
N GLU A 48 -19.85 8.87 6.03
CA GLU A 48 -19.24 7.99 5.04
C GLU A 48 -19.27 8.58 3.63
N ASP A 49 -20.37 9.22 3.23
CA ASP A 49 -20.49 9.88 1.93
C ASP A 49 -19.49 11.04 1.76
N LEU A 50 -19.31 11.84 2.82
CA LEU A 50 -18.35 12.96 2.82
C LEU A 50 -16.90 12.47 2.90
N ILE A 51 -16.65 11.37 3.60
CA ILE A 51 -15.32 10.73 3.64
C ILE A 51 -14.97 10.24 2.22
N TRP A 52 -15.91 9.59 1.53
CA TRP A 52 -15.73 9.16 0.15
C TRP A 52 -15.50 10.33 -0.79
N GLU A 53 -16.33 11.38 -0.73
CA GLU A 53 -16.19 12.57 -1.56
C GLU A 53 -14.82 13.23 -1.37
N LEU A 54 -14.38 13.39 -0.11
CA LEU A 54 -13.08 13.94 0.23
C LEU A 54 -11.95 13.11 -0.38
N LEU A 55 -11.96 11.79 -0.18
CA LEU A 55 -10.90 10.92 -0.67
C LEU A 55 -10.90 10.83 -2.20
N ASN A 56 -12.08 10.89 -2.84
CA ASN A 56 -12.19 10.87 -4.28
C ASN A 56 -11.60 12.16 -4.90
N GLN A 57 -11.92 13.33 -4.35
CA GLN A 57 -11.31 14.58 -4.81
C GLN A 57 -9.81 14.62 -4.50
N ALA A 58 -9.40 14.11 -3.33
CA ALA A 58 -8.00 14.09 -2.95
C ALA A 58 -7.15 13.24 -3.91
N GLN A 59 -7.62 12.07 -4.34
CA GLN A 59 -6.88 11.26 -5.32
C GLN A 59 -6.87 11.87 -6.72
N GLU A 60 -7.92 12.59 -7.13
CA GLU A 60 -7.97 13.27 -8.42
C GLU A 60 -6.93 14.40 -8.50
N HIS A 61 -6.71 15.13 -7.40
CA HIS A 61 -5.81 16.28 -7.35
C HIS A 61 -4.39 15.97 -6.86
N PHE A 62 -4.26 14.98 -5.98
CA PHE A 62 -3.01 14.66 -5.27
C PHE A 62 -2.67 13.17 -5.28
N GLY A 63 -3.36 12.38 -6.10
CA GLY A 63 -3.03 10.98 -6.31
C GLY A 63 -1.66 10.82 -6.97
N ARG A 64 -1.31 9.57 -7.24
CA ARG A 64 -0.04 9.22 -7.86
C ARG A 64 0.14 9.96 -9.20
N ASP A 65 1.32 10.56 -9.39
CA ASP A 65 1.72 11.22 -10.64
C ASP A 65 0.81 12.42 -11.07
N THR A 66 0.13 13.07 -10.12
CA THR A 66 -0.76 14.22 -10.38
C THR A 66 -0.07 15.60 -10.25
N THR A 67 0.28 16.02 -9.03
CA THR A 67 0.87 17.34 -8.74
C THR A 67 2.08 17.24 -7.83
N GLU A 68 3.08 18.11 -8.01
CA GLU A 68 4.33 18.06 -7.20
C GLU A 68 4.20 18.73 -5.83
N SER A 69 3.18 19.58 -5.63
CA SER A 69 3.03 20.37 -4.40
C SER A 69 2.64 19.52 -3.19
N PHE A 70 1.85 18.47 -3.40
CA PHE A 70 1.45 17.50 -2.38
C PHE A 70 1.16 16.14 -3.02
N GLN A 71 1.49 15.06 -2.30
CA GLN A 71 1.33 13.68 -2.76
C GLN A 71 0.58 12.90 -1.69
N LEU A 72 -0.61 12.36 -2.03
CA LEU A 72 -1.45 11.63 -1.09
C LEU A 72 -0.84 10.27 -0.67
N PHE A 73 -0.02 9.67 -1.54
CA PHE A 73 0.57 8.34 -1.33
C PHE A 73 2.09 8.36 -1.16
N SER A 74 2.68 9.51 -0.83
CA SER A 74 4.11 9.61 -0.47
C SER A 74 4.35 10.78 0.48
N SER A 75 5.36 10.67 1.35
CA SER A 75 5.66 11.71 2.34
C SER A 75 7.17 11.91 2.50
N PRO A 76 7.65 13.16 2.64
CA PRO A 76 9.04 13.44 3.01
C PRO A 76 9.34 13.13 4.48
N HIS A 77 8.32 12.86 5.30
CA HIS A 77 8.43 12.67 6.74
C HIS A 77 8.42 11.20 7.18
N GLY A 78 8.24 10.24 6.26
CA GLY A 78 8.18 8.82 6.59
C GLY A 78 7.52 7.97 5.51
N LYS A 79 7.42 6.66 5.77
CA LYS A 79 6.65 5.71 4.94
C LYS A 79 5.30 5.45 5.61
N ASP A 80 4.27 5.25 4.80
CA ASP A 80 2.92 4.87 5.21
C ASP A 80 2.26 5.87 6.19
N LEU A 81 2.41 7.17 5.90
CA LEU A 81 1.77 8.30 6.60
C LEU A 81 0.52 8.78 5.85
#